data_AF-A0A7X7JYS7-F1
#
_entry.id   AF-A0A7X7JYS7-F1
#
_cell.length_a   1.000
_cell.length_b   1.000
_cell.length_c   1.000
_cell.angle_alpha   90.00
_cell.angle_beta   90.00
_cell.angle_gamma   90.00
#
_symmetry.space_group_name_H-M   'P 1'
#
loop_
_entity.id
_entity.type
_entity.pdbx_description
1 polymer ?
#
loop_
_entity_poly.entity_id
_entity_poly.type
_entity_poly.pdbx_seq_one_letter_code
_entity_poly.pdbx_strand_id
1 'polypeptide(L)'
;MTLGELLLSPPVAGCVFLALAYGLYRLGGVLAAHGEDLPGKRQPYACGEDLLPPEAQLDYHAFFQLALMFALLHLAALVLGTLPSGRPSGRIALVYVLGMVLAVLVLTKGDET
;
A
#
# COMPACT_ATOMS: atom_id res chain seq x y z
N MET A 1 21.82 -26.06 5.34
CA MET A 1 21.15 -24.84 5.83
C MET A 1 21.46 -24.71 7.30
N THR A 2 22.09 -23.60 7.69
CA THR A 2 22.26 -23.28 9.11
C THR A 2 20.94 -22.79 9.69
N LEU A 3 20.75 -22.88 11.01
CA LEU A 3 19.54 -22.39 11.69
C LEU A 3 19.29 -20.89 11.40
N GLY A 4 20.37 -20.09 11.30
CA GLY A 4 20.29 -18.68 10.96
C GLY A 4 19.78 -18.43 9.54
N GLU A 5 20.25 -19.20 8.55
CA GLU A 5 19.75 -19.13 7.16
C GLU A 5 18.27 -19.53 7.05
N LEU A 6 17.84 -20.51 7.86
CA LEU A 6 16.44 -20.92 7.90
C LEU A 6 15.56 -19.80 8.49
N LEU A 7 15.97 -19.19 9.61
CA LEU A 7 15.24 -18.07 10.22
C LEU A 7 15.18 -16.84 9.31
N LEU A 8 16.27 -16.52 8.59
CA LEU A 8 16.32 -15.39 7.66
C LEU A 8 15.65 -15.67 6.31
N SER A 9 15.22 -16.90 6.04
CA SER A 9 14.50 -17.18 4.81
C SER A 9 13.19 -16.37 4.78
N PRO A 10 12.86 -15.68 3.66
CA PRO A 10 11.67 -14.82 3.57
C PRO A 10 10.36 -15.46 4.08
N PRO A 11 10.03 -16.72 3.75
CA PRO A 11 8.79 -17.32 4.23
C PRO A 11 8.80 -17.54 5.76
N VAL A 12 9.93 -17.98 6.33
CA VAL A 12 10.03 -18.24 7.78
C VAL A 12 10.01 -16.93 8.56
N ALA A 13 10.79 -15.93 8.13
CA ALA A 13 10.78 -14.61 8.73
C ALA A 13 9.38 -13.99 8.69
N GLY A 14 8.69 -14.08 7.55
CA GLY A 14 7.31 -13.63 7.40
C GLY A 14 6.35 -14.29 8.38
N CYS A 15 6.40 -15.61 8.52
CA CYS A 15 5.60 -16.36 9.49
C CYS A 15 5.88 -15.93 10.93
N VAL A 16 7.15 -15.71 11.30
CA VAL A 16 7.53 -15.26 12.64
C VAL A 16 6.96 -13.87 12.94
N PHE A 17 7.09 -12.91 12.01
CA PHE A 17 6.55 -11.56 12.20
C PHE A 17 5.03 -11.55 12.21
N LEU A 18 4.35 -12.38 11.41
CA LEU A 18 2.90 -12.53 11.45
C LEU A 18 2.44 -13.13 12.79
N ALA A 19 3.13 -14.17 13.28
CA ALA A 19 2.84 -14.75 14.59
C ALA A 19 3.03 -13.73 15.71
N LEU A 20 4.09 -12.91 15.64
CA LEU A 20 4.34 -11.81 16.57
C LEU A 20 3.22 -10.76 16.51
N ALA A 21 2.85 -10.29 15.32
CA ALA A 21 1.77 -9.31 15.14
C ALA A 21 0.42 -9.83 15.66
N TYR A 22 0.11 -11.10 15.40
CA TYR A 22 -1.07 -11.76 15.93
C TYR A 22 -1.02 -11.89 17.46
N GLY A 23 0.14 -12.24 18.02
CA GLY A 23 0.37 -12.29 19.46
C GLY A 23 0.13 -10.93 20.13
N LEU A 24 0.66 -9.85 19.53
CA LEU A 24 0.43 -8.47 19.98
C LEU A 24 -1.05 -8.07 19.90
N TYR A 25 -1.74 -8.41 18.80
CA TYR A 25 -3.18 -8.16 18.64
C TYR A 25 -3.99 -8.85 19.74
N ARG A 26 -3.70 -10.14 20.00
CA ARG A 26 -4.35 -10.93 21.05
C ARG A 26 -4.06 -10.36 22.43
N LEU A 27 -2.81 -10.01 22.71
CA LEU A 27 -2.41 -9.41 23.98
C LEU A 27 -3.12 -8.07 24.20
N GLY A 28 -3.19 -7.23 23.17
CA GLY A 28 -3.94 -5.97 23.21
C GLY A 28 -5.41 -6.18 23.52
N GLY A 29 -6.04 -7.21 22.92
CA GLY A 29 -7.42 -7.58 23.24
C GLY A 29 -7.62 -8.07 24.68
N VAL A 30 -6.66 -8.80 25.24
CA VAL A 30 -6.72 -9.28 26.64
C VAL A 30 -6.52 -8.12 27.63
N LEU A 31 -5.62 -7.19 27.32
CA LEU A 31 -5.33 -6.02 28.17
C LEU A 31 -6.38 -4.91 28.03
N ALA A 32 -7.20 -4.93 26.98
CA ALA A 32 -8.21 -3.90 26.75
C ALA A 32 -9.26 -3.87 27.87
N ALA A 33 -9.58 -2.66 28.32
CA ALA A 33 -10.68 -2.46 29.26
C ALA A 33 -12.01 -2.81 28.57
N HIS A 34 -12.73 -3.76 29.15
CA HIS A 34 -14.05 -4.14 28.68
C HIS A 34 -15.09 -3.21 29.32
N GLY A 35 -15.53 -2.19 28.58
CA GLY A 35 -16.66 -1.34 28.96
C GLY A 35 -17.98 -1.85 28.38
N GLU A 36 -19.11 -1.43 28.96
CA GLU A 36 -20.45 -1.76 28.45
C GLU A 36 -20.60 -1.41 26.97
N ASP A 37 -21.37 -2.22 26.25
CA ASP A 37 -21.69 -1.98 24.85
C ASP A 37 -22.89 -1.03 24.76
N LEU A 38 -22.58 0.26 24.61
CA LEU A 38 -23.56 1.32 24.40
C LEU A 38 -23.92 1.42 22.90
N PRO A 39 -25.16 1.81 22.55
CA PRO A 39 -25.62 1.86 21.15
C PRO A 39 -24.75 2.77 20.25
N GLY A 40 -24.24 3.89 20.78
CA GLY A 40 -23.37 4.81 20.04
C GLY A 40 -21.89 4.39 19.98
N LYS A 41 -21.45 3.36 20.72
CA LYS A 41 -20.04 2.99 20.87
C LYS A 41 -19.37 2.57 19.55
N ARG A 42 -20.15 2.02 18.62
CA ARG A 42 -19.70 1.54 17.30
C ARG A 42 -20.17 2.42 16.15
N GLN A 43 -20.86 3.52 16.44
CA GLN A 43 -21.27 4.48 15.42
C GLN A 43 -20.07 5.35 15.01
N PRO A 44 -19.98 5.78 13.74
CA PRO A 44 -18.96 6.73 13.31
C PRO A 44 -19.00 8.01 14.15
N TYR A 45 -17.83 8.58 14.42
CA TYR A 45 -17.77 9.86 15.12
C TYR A 45 -18.30 10.97 14.22
N ALA A 46 -19.41 11.58 14.64
CA ALA A 46 -20.09 12.65 13.92
C ALA A 46 -20.51 13.79 14.85
N CYS A 47 -19.70 14.09 15.88
CA CYS A 47 -20.03 15.11 16.89
C CYS A 47 -21.40 14.91 17.58
N GLY A 48 -21.91 13.67 17.60
CA GLY A 48 -23.22 13.34 18.18
C GLY A 48 -24.40 13.47 17.22
N GLU A 49 -24.16 13.73 15.92
CA GLU A 49 -25.19 13.77 14.89
C GLU A 49 -25.41 12.38 14.25
N ASP A 50 -26.67 12.05 13.94
CA ASP A 50 -27.00 10.89 13.13
C ASP A 50 -26.74 11.21 11.65
N LEU A 51 -25.54 10.87 11.17
CA LEU A 51 -25.24 10.97 9.75
C LEU A 51 -26.00 9.85 9.02
N LEU A 52 -26.80 10.23 8.01
CA LEU A 52 -27.17 9.28 6.97
C LEU A 52 -25.87 8.76 6.33
N PRO A 53 -25.81 7.47 5.94
CA PRO A 53 -24.66 6.95 5.20
C PRO A 53 -24.35 7.92 4.07
N PRO A 54 -23.15 8.51 4.00
CA PRO A 54 -22.85 9.42 2.92
C PRO A 54 -23.09 8.68 1.62
N GLU A 55 -23.95 9.22 0.75
CA GLU A 55 -23.95 8.79 -0.64
C GLU A 55 -22.51 8.96 -1.10
N ALA A 56 -21.92 7.89 -1.61
CA ALA A 56 -20.54 7.84 -2.04
C ALA A 56 -20.31 8.79 -3.22
N GLN A 57 -20.35 10.10 -2.97
CA GLN A 57 -19.94 11.16 -3.89
C GLN A 57 -18.43 11.25 -3.80
N LEU A 58 -17.80 10.16 -4.22
CA LEU A 58 -16.37 10.06 -4.35
C LEU A 58 -16.02 10.78 -5.66
N ASP A 59 -15.71 12.08 -5.56
CA ASP A 59 -14.83 12.71 -6.55
C ASP A 59 -13.42 12.13 -6.35
N TYR A 60 -13.26 10.86 -6.72
CA TYR A 60 -12.05 10.07 -6.54
C TYR A 60 -11.04 10.31 -7.66
N HIS A 61 -11.28 11.28 -8.54
CA HIS A 61 -10.47 11.50 -9.72
C HIS A 61 -9.01 11.76 -9.35
N ALA A 62 -8.77 12.62 -8.36
CA ALA A 62 -7.42 12.92 -7.85
C ALA A 62 -6.77 11.70 -7.18
N PHE A 63 -7.52 10.95 -6.37
CA PHE A 63 -7.00 9.74 -5.72
C PHE A 63 -6.66 8.65 -6.76
N PHE A 64 -7.49 8.49 -7.78
CA PHE A 64 -7.28 7.53 -8.85
C PHE A 64 -6.04 7.87 -9.68
N GLN A 65 -5.86 9.13 -10.05
CA GLN A 65 -4.66 9.60 -10.73
C GLN A 65 -3.40 9.35 -9.89
N LEU A 66 -3.45 9.66 -8.59
CA LEU A 66 -2.35 9.41 -7.66
C LEU A 66 -2.02 7.91 -7.55
N ALA A 67 -3.03 7.05 -7.43
CA ALA A 67 -2.84 5.60 -7.32
C ALA A 67 -2.22 5.00 -8.60
N LEU A 68 -2.68 5.43 -9.78
CA LEU A 68 -2.11 5.00 -11.06
C LEU A 68 -0.68 5.50 -11.25
N MET A 69 -0.40 6.76 -10.89
CA MET A 69 0.96 7.31 -10.94
C MET A 69 1.89 6.49 -10.05
N PHE A 70 1.47 6.21 -8.81
CA PHE A 70 2.22 5.36 -7.89
C PHE A 70 2.49 3.98 -8.48
N ALA A 71 1.48 3.34 -9.08
CA ALA A 71 1.63 2.02 -9.69
C ALA A 71 2.64 2.03 -10.85
N LEU A 72 2.61 3.05 -11.72
CA LEU A 72 3.56 3.21 -12.82
C LEU A 72 5.00 3.41 -12.33
N LEU A 73 5.20 4.30 -11.35
CA LEU A 73 6.51 4.54 -10.76
C LEU A 73 7.03 3.30 -10.02
N HIS A 74 6.16 2.58 -9.32
CA HIS A 74 6.52 1.34 -8.62
C HIS A 74 6.92 0.24 -9.61
N LEU A 75 6.16 0.07 -10.70
CA LEU A 75 6.50 -0.84 -11.79
C LEU A 75 7.85 -0.47 -12.41
N ALA A 76 8.10 0.83 -12.62
CA ALA A 76 9.36 1.31 -13.16
C ALA A 76 10.55 0.92 -12.28
N ALA A 77 10.42 1.13 -10.96
CA ALA A 77 11.43 0.74 -9.98
C ALA A 77 11.65 -0.78 -9.95
N LEU A 78 10.57 -1.58 -10.01
CA LEU A 78 10.64 -3.04 -10.01
C LEU A 78 11.39 -3.58 -11.24
N VAL A 79 11.05 -3.08 -12.43
CA VAL A 79 11.75 -3.48 -13.66
C VAL A 79 13.21 -3.04 -13.60
N LEU A 80 13.49 -1.81 -13.20
CA LEU A 80 14.87 -1.30 -13.14
C LEU A 80 15.73 -2.07 -12.12
N GLY A 81 15.16 -2.44 -10.98
CA GLY A 81 15.84 -3.22 -9.94
C GLY A 81 16.03 -4.70 -10.28
N THR A 82 15.27 -5.25 -11.23
CA THR A 82 15.37 -6.66 -11.66
C THR A 82 16.14 -6.85 -12.97
N LEU A 83 16.52 -5.76 -13.65
CA LEU A 83 17.31 -5.84 -14.88
C LEU A 83 18.73 -6.38 -14.59
N PRO A 84 19.21 -7.37 -15.36
CA PRO A 84 20.57 -7.87 -15.22
C PRO A 84 21.57 -6.78 -15.58
N SER A 85 22.62 -6.63 -14.77
CA SER A 85 23.69 -5.66 -14.99
C SER A 85 24.60 -6.10 -16.15
N GLY A 86 24.34 -5.60 -17.36
CA GLY A 86 25.08 -5.91 -18.58
C GLY A 86 25.00 -4.79 -19.64
N ARG A 87 25.95 -4.72 -20.56
CA ARG A 87 26.04 -3.60 -21.54
C ARG A 87 24.79 -3.38 -22.44
N PRO A 88 24.00 -4.38 -22.87
CA PRO A 88 22.75 -4.10 -23.59
C PRO A 88 21.59 -3.65 -22.69
N SER A 89 21.65 -3.87 -21.37
CA SER A 89 20.53 -3.54 -20.46
C SER A 89 20.42 -2.05 -20.14
N GLY A 90 21.52 -1.29 -20.19
CA GLY A 90 21.50 0.16 -19.93
C GLY A 90 20.69 0.97 -20.95
N ARG A 91 20.76 0.64 -22.24
CA ARG A 91 19.96 1.30 -23.28
C ARG A 91 18.47 0.99 -23.16
N ILE A 92 18.14 -0.27 -22.88
CA ILE A 92 16.74 -0.71 -22.71
C ILE A 92 16.15 -0.05 -21.46
N ALA A 93 16.90 -0.02 -20.36
CA ALA A 93 16.52 0.67 -19.13
C ALA A 93 16.21 2.15 -19.38
N LEU A 94 17.07 2.85 -20.13
CA LEU A 94 16.88 4.27 -20.45
C LEU A 94 15.60 4.51 -21.25
N VAL A 95 15.37 3.72 -22.31
CA VAL A 95 14.16 3.84 -23.15
C VAL A 95 12.90 3.55 -22.31
N TYR A 96 12.96 2.53 -21.47
CA TYR A 96 11.86 2.16 -20.59
C TYR A 96 11.54 3.26 -19.56
N VAL A 97 12.56 3.83 -18.90
CA VAL A 97 12.37 4.95 -17.95
C VAL A 97 11.77 6.16 -18.67
N LEU A 98 12.24 6.49 -19.87
CA LEU A 98 11.68 7.60 -20.64
C LEU A 98 10.20 7.36 -20.97
N GLY A 99 9.83 6.14 -21.36
CA GLY A 99 8.44 5.74 -21.58
C GLY A 99 7.58 5.86 -20.31
N MET A 100 8.12 5.48 -19.14
CA MET A 100 7.42 5.62 -17.86
C MET A 100 7.23 7.08 -17.45
N VAL A 101 8.23 7.94 -17.67
CA VAL A 101 8.10 9.38 -17.46
C VAL A 101 7.00 9.96 -18.36
N LEU A 102 6.96 9.59 -19.64
CA LEU A 102 5.91 10.01 -20.56
C LEU A 102 4.52 9.54 -20.10
N ALA A 103 4.39 8.28 -19.67
CA ALA A 103 3.13 7.73 -19.18
C ALA A 103 2.62 8.50 -17.94
N VAL A 104 3.52 8.81 -17.00
CA VAL A 104 3.20 9.63 -15.82
C VAL A 104 2.80 11.05 -16.23
N LEU A 105 3.54 11.69 -17.13
CA LEU A 105 3.21 13.03 -17.61
C LEU A 105 1.84 13.08 -18.28
N VAL A 106 1.51 12.10 -19.13
CA VAL A 106 0.19 12.00 -19.77
C VAL A 106 -0.91 11.79 -18.74
N LEU A 107 -0.69 10.90 -17.76
CA LEU A 107 -1.66 10.62 -16.71
C LEU A 107 -1.92 11.83 -15.81
N THR A 108 -0.88 12.63 -15.51
CA THR A 108 -0.97 13.79 -14.61
C THR A 108 -1.36 15.08 -15.36
N LYS A 109 -1.32 15.09 -16.69
CA LYS A 109 -1.81 16.21 -17.48
C LYS A 109 -3.35 16.19 -17.42
N GLY A 110 -3.90 16.80 -16.37
CA GLY A 110 -5.34 16.93 -16.17
C GLY A 110 -6.01 17.64 -17.35
N ASP A 111 -7.25 17.26 -17.65
CA ASP A 111 -8.07 17.92 -18.64
C ASP A 111 -8.25 19.39 -18.23
N GLU A 112 -7.51 20.29 -18.89
CA GLU A 112 -7.74 21.73 -18.84
C GLU A 112 -9.03 22.03 -19.62
N THR A 113 -10.18 21.79 -18.99
CA THR A 113 -11.50 22.29 -19.45
C THR A 113 -12.00 23.38 -18.54
#